data_AF-A0A074J5W9-F1
#
_entry.id   AF-A0A074J5W9-F1
#
_cell.length_a   1.000
_cell.length_b   1.000
_cell.length_c   1.000
_cell.angle_alpha   90.00
_cell.angle_beta   90.00
_cell.angle_gamma   90.00
#
_symmetry.space_group_name_H-M   'P 1'
#
loop_
_entity.id
_entity.type
_entity.pdbx_description
1 polymer ?
#
loop_
_entity_poly.entity_id
_entity_poly.type
_entity_poly.pdbx_seq_one_letter_code
_entity_poly.pdbx_strand_id
1 'polypeptide(L)'
;MADSETKNCRGLRWALIGSVTLNLLVAGVIVGGFVAHDRHPPRPVVGDVSLGAFTEALSPEDRDALRRAAQKRGGDFRDMRRAARADMTALIGALQADPWNRAEVEKILARHKARTIERVDIGETLIFDRLEEMSPEERHAFAERLLQGAQRFDKRVEHDDDRPAKP
;
A
#
# COMPACT_ATOMS: atom_id res chain seq x y z
N MET A 1 -34.08 -44.98 32.86
CA MET A 1 -34.61 -44.26 31.69
C MET A 1 -33.81 -42.98 31.58
N ALA A 2 -32.97 -42.84 30.55
CA ALA A 2 -32.11 -41.68 30.34
C ALA A 2 -32.31 -41.17 28.91
N ASP A 3 -33.15 -40.15 28.78
CA ASP A 3 -33.02 -39.09 27.77
C ASP A 3 -31.85 -38.18 28.23
N SER A 4 -31.05 -37.49 27.44
CA SER A 4 -31.10 -36.99 26.06
C SER A 4 -29.69 -36.47 25.73
N GLU A 5 -29.36 -36.30 24.44
CA GLU A 5 -28.56 -35.18 23.86
C GLU A 5 -27.84 -35.58 22.56
N THR A 6 -28.61 -35.60 21.46
CA THR A 6 -28.06 -35.68 20.10
C THR A 6 -28.51 -34.46 19.30
N LYS A 7 -28.06 -33.25 19.69
CA LYS A 7 -28.42 -32.01 18.98
C LYS A 7 -27.28 -31.00 18.75
N ASN A 8 -26.00 -31.40 18.65
CA ASN A 8 -24.92 -30.41 18.42
C ASN A 8 -24.02 -30.62 17.20
N CYS A 9 -24.17 -31.69 16.41
CA CYS A 9 -23.28 -31.93 15.25
C CYS A 9 -23.56 -31.06 14.01
N ARG A 10 -24.77 -30.49 13.87
CA ARG A 10 -25.15 -29.70 12.69
C ARG A 10 -24.69 -28.24 12.81
N GLY A 11 -24.84 -27.63 13.98
CA GLY A 11 -24.37 -26.26 14.24
C GLY A 11 -22.85 -26.14 14.15
N LEU A 12 -22.12 -27.13 14.68
CA LEU A 12 -20.66 -27.17 14.63
C LEU A 12 -20.13 -27.34 13.19
N ARG A 13 -20.79 -28.15 12.36
CA ARG A 13 -20.44 -28.28 10.93
C ARG A 13 -20.62 -26.96 10.18
N TRP A 14 -21.71 -26.24 10.40
CA TRP A 14 -21.93 -24.95 9.74
C TRP A 14 -20.97 -23.86 10.24
N ALA A 15 -20.63 -23.85 11.52
CA ALA A 15 -19.62 -22.95 12.07
C ALA A 15 -18.23 -23.21 11.46
N LEU A 16 -17.85 -24.49 11.31
CA LEU A 16 -16.60 -24.87 10.65
C LEU A 16 -16.57 -24.49 9.17
N ILE A 17 -17.65 -24.73 8.43
CA ILE A 17 -17.76 -24.33 7.02
C ILE A 17 -17.68 -22.80 6.89
N GLY A 18 -18.36 -22.06 7.76
CA GLY A 18 -18.29 -20.60 7.80
C GLY A 18 -16.87 -20.09 8.08
N SER A 19 -16.18 -20.65 9.08
CA SER A 19 -14.80 -20.27 9.42
C SER A 19 -13.83 -20.57 8.27
N VAL A 20 -13.92 -21.74 7.66
CA VAL A 20 -13.05 -22.10 6.52
C VAL A 20 -13.34 -21.22 5.31
N THR A 21 -14.61 -20.94 5.01
CA THR A 21 -14.99 -20.08 3.88
C THR A 21 -14.51 -18.65 4.09
N LEU A 22 -14.61 -18.12 5.30
CA LEU A 22 -14.11 -16.79 5.63
C LEU A 22 -12.59 -16.71 5.53
N ASN A 23 -11.87 -17.72 6.04
CA ASN A 23 -10.42 -17.79 5.90
C ASN A 23 -9.98 -17.88 4.43
N LEU A 24 -10.68 -18.67 3.61
CA LEU A 24 -10.41 -18.78 2.17
C LEU A 24 -10.80 -17.51 1.40
N LEU A 25 -11.84 -16.79 1.83
CA LEU A 25 -12.22 -15.50 1.24
C LEU A 25 -11.14 -14.46 1.51
N VAL A 26 -10.67 -14.35 2.76
CA VAL A 26 -9.59 -13.43 3.14
C VAL A 26 -8.31 -13.79 2.39
N ALA A 27 -7.94 -15.07 2.34
CA ALA A 27 -6.80 -15.54 1.56
C ALA A 27 -6.97 -15.25 0.06
N GLY A 28 -8.17 -15.44 -0.48
CA GLY A 28 -8.51 -15.17 -1.88
C GLY A 28 -8.47 -13.69 -2.24
N VAL A 29 -8.89 -12.78 -1.35
CA VAL A 29 -8.78 -11.33 -1.54
C VAL A 29 -7.31 -10.89 -1.50
N ILE A 30 -6.52 -11.45 -0.57
CA ILE A 30 -5.09 -11.14 -0.47
C ILE A 30 -4.35 -11.65 -1.72
N VAL A 31 -4.49 -12.93 -2.06
CA VAL A 31 -3.85 -13.55 -3.22
C VAL A 31 -4.36 -12.94 -4.52
N GLY A 32 -5.67 -12.71 -4.65
CA GLY A 32 -6.30 -12.05 -5.79
C GLY A 32 -5.83 -10.61 -5.95
N GLY A 33 -5.65 -9.87 -4.85
CA GLY A 33 -5.06 -8.54 -4.85
C GLY A 33 -3.61 -8.52 -5.33
N PHE A 34 -2.80 -9.53 -4.94
CA PHE A 34 -1.43 -9.69 -5.42
C PHE A 34 -1.37 -10.08 -6.90
N VAL A 35 -2.21 -11.02 -7.35
CA VAL A 35 -2.25 -11.48 -8.75
C VAL A 35 -2.82 -10.40 -9.67
N ALA A 36 -3.82 -9.63 -9.22
CA ALA A 36 -4.35 -8.48 -9.96
C ALA A 36 -3.30 -7.36 -10.08
N HIS A 37 -2.40 -7.23 -9.10
CA HIS A 37 -1.29 -6.27 -9.15
C HIS A 37 -0.22 -6.64 -10.20
N ASP A 38 -0.06 -7.93 -10.53
CA ASP A 38 0.87 -8.39 -11.58
C ASP A 38 0.32 -8.23 -13.02
N ARG A 39 -1.00 -8.06 -13.20
CA ARG A 39 -1.63 -7.89 -14.52
C ARG A 39 -1.83 -6.43 -14.96
N HIS A 40 -1.59 -5.48 -14.07
CA HIS A 40 -1.53 -4.06 -14.41
C HIS A 40 -0.06 -3.62 -14.47
N PRO A 41 0.33 -2.73 -15.40
CA PRO A 41 1.67 -2.15 -15.35
C PRO A 41 1.91 -1.61 -13.95
N PRO A 42 3.09 -1.87 -13.35
CA PRO A 42 3.33 -1.53 -11.96
C PRO A 42 3.01 -0.06 -11.78
N ARG A 43 2.06 0.25 -10.88
CA ARG A 43 1.88 1.62 -10.43
C ARG A 43 3.26 2.13 -10.02
N PRO A 44 3.69 3.31 -10.51
CA PRO A 44 5.04 3.78 -10.25
C PRO A 44 5.33 3.65 -8.75
N VAL A 45 6.56 3.24 -8.41
CA VAL A 45 7.12 2.94 -7.07
C VAL A 45 6.91 4.07 -6.03
N VAL A 46 6.35 5.17 -6.50
CA VAL A 46 6.19 6.48 -5.89
C VAL A 46 4.77 6.68 -5.33
N GLY A 47 3.92 5.65 -5.35
CA GLY A 47 2.54 5.68 -4.88
C GLY A 47 2.32 5.56 -3.37
N ASP A 48 3.27 5.98 -2.53
CA ASP A 48 2.91 6.37 -1.16
C ASP A 48 2.52 7.85 -1.20
N VAL A 49 1.47 8.22 -0.45
CA VAL A 49 0.72 9.47 -0.62
C VAL A 49 1.58 10.75 -0.61
N SER A 50 2.81 10.74 -0.05
CA SER A 50 3.76 11.86 -0.09
C SER A 50 4.47 12.04 -1.44
N LEU A 51 4.69 10.96 -2.17
CA LEU A 51 5.50 10.90 -3.38
C LEU A 51 4.62 10.85 -4.64
N GLY A 52 3.37 10.39 -4.49
CA GLY A 52 2.41 10.23 -5.59
C GLY A 52 1.98 11.57 -6.19
N ALA A 53 1.73 12.59 -5.36
CA ALA A 53 1.35 13.91 -5.83
C ALA A 53 2.49 14.63 -6.58
N PHE A 54 3.72 14.53 -6.05
CA PHE A 54 4.91 15.10 -6.68
C PHE A 54 5.21 14.42 -8.02
N THR A 55 5.12 13.09 -8.08
CA THR A 55 5.39 12.37 -9.33
C THR A 55 4.29 12.49 -10.37
N GLU A 56 3.04 12.66 -9.95
CA GLU A 56 1.96 12.98 -10.88
C GLU A 56 2.11 14.39 -11.47
N ALA A 57 2.69 15.33 -10.73
CA ALA A 57 2.97 16.69 -11.22
C ALA A 57 4.17 16.76 -12.18
N LEU A 58 5.05 15.75 -12.23
CA LEU A 58 6.15 15.71 -13.20
C LEU A 58 5.63 15.51 -14.63
N SER A 59 6.35 16.05 -15.63
CA SER A 59 6.08 15.74 -17.03
C SER A 59 6.35 14.25 -17.32
N PRO A 60 5.81 13.66 -18.40
CA PRO A 60 6.13 12.30 -18.80
C PRO A 60 7.65 12.06 -18.92
N GLU A 61 8.38 13.02 -19.47
CA GLU A 61 9.83 12.97 -19.67
C GLU A 61 10.57 12.96 -18.32
N ASP A 62 10.13 13.80 -17.39
CA ASP A 62 10.70 13.90 -16.05
C ASP A 62 10.43 12.68 -15.20
N ARG A 63 9.22 12.10 -15.32
CA ARG A 63 8.88 10.84 -14.66
C ARG A 63 9.77 9.71 -15.17
N ASP A 64 10.06 9.68 -16.46
CA ASP A 64 10.96 8.69 -17.04
C ASP A 64 12.42 8.90 -16.63
N ALA A 65 12.88 10.15 -16.56
CA ALA A 65 14.20 10.47 -16.00
C ALA A 65 14.32 10.04 -14.54
N LEU A 66 13.33 10.38 -13.71
CA LEU A 66 13.26 9.98 -12.29
C LEU A 66 13.22 8.45 -12.15
N ARG A 67 12.43 7.76 -12.99
CA ARG A 67 12.37 6.29 -13.02
C ARG A 67 13.73 5.68 -13.36
N ARG A 68 14.44 6.21 -14.37
CA ARG A 68 15.78 5.73 -14.74
C ARG A 68 16.79 5.97 -13.61
N ALA A 69 16.73 7.13 -12.95
CA ALA A 69 17.57 7.44 -11.80
C ALA A 69 17.31 6.45 -10.64
N ALA A 70 16.04 6.17 -10.34
CA ALA A 70 15.65 5.17 -9.36
C ALA A 70 16.11 3.74 -9.75
N GLN A 71 16.01 3.38 -11.03
CA GLN A 71 16.45 2.07 -11.53
C GLN A 71 17.98 1.89 -11.47
N LYS A 72 18.77 2.96 -11.62
CA LYS A 72 20.22 2.90 -11.41
C LYS A 72 20.58 2.55 -9.95
N ARG A 73 19.72 2.91 -9.00
CA ARG A 73 19.78 2.46 -7.58
C ARG A 73 19.11 1.08 -7.38
N GLY A 74 18.81 0.35 -8.45
CA GLY A 74 17.78 -0.70 -8.53
C GLY A 74 17.94 -1.97 -7.68
N GLY A 75 19.11 -2.20 -7.05
CA GLY A 75 19.25 -3.24 -6.02
C GLY A 75 18.33 -2.95 -4.83
N ASP A 76 18.40 -1.71 -4.34
CA ASP A 76 17.76 -1.26 -3.12
C ASP A 76 16.23 -1.38 -3.22
N PHE A 77 15.64 -0.88 -4.30
CA PHE A 77 14.18 -0.94 -4.47
C PHE A 77 13.62 -2.35 -4.59
N ARG A 78 14.37 -3.28 -5.20
CA ARG A 78 13.91 -4.67 -5.32
C ARG A 78 13.95 -5.36 -3.96
N ASP A 79 15.00 -5.13 -3.20
CA ASP A 79 15.18 -5.74 -1.89
C ASP A 79 14.22 -5.13 -0.87
N MET A 80 13.96 -3.83 -0.94
CA MET A 80 12.88 -3.16 -0.22
C MET A 80 11.51 -3.79 -0.47
N ARG A 81 11.16 -4.10 -1.74
CA ARG A 81 9.89 -4.78 -2.04
C ARG A 81 9.82 -6.19 -1.48
N ARG A 82 10.91 -6.96 -1.58
CA ARG A 82 10.98 -8.30 -0.98
C ARG A 82 10.81 -8.24 0.52
N ALA A 83 11.51 -7.33 1.18
CA ALA A 83 11.40 -7.12 2.59
C ALA A 83 9.98 -6.66 2.97
N ALA A 84 9.33 -5.77 2.20
CA ALA A 84 7.99 -5.27 2.49
C ALA A 84 6.97 -6.42 2.49
N ARG A 85 7.07 -7.33 1.51
CA ARG A 85 6.27 -8.56 1.46
C ARG A 85 6.54 -9.46 2.67
N ALA A 86 7.80 -9.66 3.03
CA ALA A 86 8.17 -10.46 4.19
C ALA A 86 7.56 -9.92 5.49
N ASP A 87 7.55 -8.59 5.68
CA ASP A 87 6.94 -7.97 6.86
C ASP A 87 5.43 -8.11 6.89
N MET A 88 4.76 -8.03 5.73
CA MET A 88 3.33 -8.28 5.66
C MET A 88 2.99 -9.72 6.03
N THR A 89 3.74 -10.69 5.51
CA THR A 89 3.59 -12.11 5.87
C THR A 89 3.85 -12.34 7.36
N ALA A 90 4.90 -11.72 7.91
CA ALA A 90 5.21 -11.80 9.34
C ALA A 90 4.10 -11.21 10.20
N LEU A 91 3.54 -10.05 9.81
CA LEU A 91 2.45 -9.40 10.53
C LEU A 91 1.20 -10.28 10.55
N ILE A 92 0.81 -10.85 9.40
CA ILE A 92 -0.33 -11.78 9.32
C ILE A 92 -0.13 -12.97 10.27
N GLY A 93 1.07 -13.58 10.26
CA GLY A 93 1.39 -14.69 11.16
C GLY A 93 1.35 -14.31 12.64
N ALA A 94 1.89 -13.13 12.99
CA ALA A 94 1.88 -12.64 14.37
C ALA A 94 0.45 -12.31 14.86
N LEU A 95 -0.41 -11.80 13.98
CA LEU A 95 -1.82 -11.51 14.31
C LEU A 95 -2.66 -12.79 14.50
N GLN A 96 -2.26 -13.90 13.88
CA GLN A 96 -2.93 -15.20 14.00
C GLN A 96 -2.41 -16.06 15.16
N ALA A 97 -1.37 -15.59 15.87
CA ALA A 97 -0.74 -16.34 16.95
C ALA A 97 -1.66 -16.46 18.18
N ASP A 98 -1.72 -17.68 18.72
CA ASP A 98 -2.36 -17.99 20.00
C ASP A 98 -1.33 -18.74 20.88
N PRO A 99 -0.88 -18.15 22.00
CA PRO A 99 -1.35 -16.89 22.60
C PRO A 99 -0.89 -15.63 21.85
N TRP A 100 -1.68 -14.56 21.99
CA TRP A 100 -1.37 -13.23 21.47
C TRP A 100 0.00 -12.72 21.94
N ASN A 101 0.83 -12.27 21.00
CA ASN A 101 2.14 -11.69 21.29
C ASN A 101 2.23 -10.24 20.79
N ARG A 102 1.90 -9.31 21.68
CA ARG A 102 1.99 -7.86 21.41
C ARG A 102 3.39 -7.41 21.00
N ALA A 103 4.43 -7.92 21.65
CA ALA A 103 5.81 -7.46 21.43
C ALA A 103 6.31 -7.80 20.02
N GLU A 104 5.90 -8.95 19.48
CA GLU A 104 6.27 -9.34 18.11
C GLU A 104 5.57 -8.45 17.07
N VAL A 105 4.29 -8.13 17.27
CA VAL A 105 3.56 -7.21 16.39
C VAL A 105 4.19 -5.81 16.42
N GLU A 106 4.52 -5.27 17.60
CA GLU A 106 5.19 -3.98 17.75
C GLU A 106 6.53 -3.94 17.02
N LYS A 107 7.33 -5.01 17.11
CA LYS A 107 8.61 -5.14 16.41
C LYS A 107 8.45 -5.13 14.89
N ILE A 108 7.45 -5.83 14.35
CA ILE A 108 7.18 -5.87 12.91
C ILE A 108 6.74 -4.49 12.42
N LEU A 109 5.85 -3.81 13.14
CA LEU A 109 5.39 -2.46 12.79
C LEU A 109 6.54 -1.43 12.85
N ALA A 110 7.42 -1.52 13.84
CA ALA A 110 8.60 -0.67 13.94
C ALA A 110 9.54 -0.86 12.73
N ARG A 111 9.77 -2.11 12.31
CA ARG A 111 10.58 -2.43 11.13
C ARG A 111 9.92 -1.96 9.83
N HIS A 112 8.60 -2.06 9.73
CA HIS A 112 7.86 -1.50 8.60
C HIS A 112 8.01 0.04 8.54
N LYS A 113 7.81 0.73 9.66
CA LYS A 113 7.99 2.19 9.77
C LYS A 113 9.38 2.63 9.34
N ALA A 114 10.44 2.00 9.86
CA ALA A 114 11.82 2.36 9.55
C ALA A 114 12.10 2.31 8.05
N ARG A 115 11.61 1.26 7.37
CA ARG A 115 11.81 1.11 5.92
C ARG A 115 10.95 2.04 5.09
N THR A 116 9.76 2.40 5.57
CA THR A 116 8.95 3.43 4.92
C THR A 116 9.66 4.78 4.98
N ILE A 117 10.28 5.13 6.11
CA ILE A 117 11.10 6.35 6.22
C ILE A 117 12.26 6.31 5.23
N GLU A 118 13.03 5.22 5.19
CA GLU A 118 14.14 5.06 4.24
C GLU A 118 13.69 5.21 2.77
N ARG A 119 12.52 4.65 2.42
CA ARG A 119 11.93 4.82 1.08
C ARG A 119 11.60 6.28 0.77
N VAL A 120 11.08 7.02 1.75
CA VAL A 120 10.75 8.44 1.60
C VAL A 120 12.04 9.24 1.41
N ASP A 121 13.06 9.03 2.23
CA ASP A 121 14.36 9.74 2.13
C ASP A 121 15.02 9.56 0.75
N ILE A 122 14.98 8.34 0.22
CA ILE A 122 15.47 8.05 -1.14
C ILE A 122 14.65 8.82 -2.19
N GLY A 123 13.33 8.81 -2.05
CA GLY A 123 12.43 9.51 -2.98
C GLY A 123 12.60 11.03 -2.95
N GLU A 124 12.77 11.61 -1.76
CA GLU A 124 13.07 13.03 -1.58
C GLU A 124 14.38 13.40 -2.28
N THR A 125 15.45 12.62 -2.04
CA THR A 125 16.74 12.82 -2.70
C THR A 125 16.59 12.82 -4.22
N LEU A 126 15.88 11.84 -4.78
CA LEU A 126 15.69 11.73 -6.23
C LEU A 126 14.87 12.89 -6.81
N ILE A 127 13.89 13.41 -6.06
CA ILE A 127 13.12 14.59 -6.46
C ILE A 127 14.03 15.83 -6.46
N PHE A 128 14.83 16.03 -5.41
CA PHE A 128 15.77 17.14 -5.34
C PHE A 128 16.77 17.10 -6.50
N ASP A 129 17.40 15.94 -6.75
CA ASP A 129 18.30 15.74 -7.88
C ASP A 129 17.63 16.16 -9.21
N ARG A 130 16.37 15.74 -9.43
CA ARG A 130 15.64 16.12 -10.66
C ARG A 130 15.36 17.62 -10.72
N LEU A 131 14.96 18.24 -9.61
CA LEU A 131 14.66 19.69 -9.55
C LEU A 131 15.92 20.53 -9.78
N GLU A 132 17.10 20.07 -9.39
CA GLU A 132 18.37 20.73 -9.68
C GLU A 132 18.74 20.67 -11.17
N GLU A 133 18.39 19.58 -11.85
CA GLU A 133 18.58 19.42 -13.29
C GLU A 133 17.55 20.19 -14.15
N MET A 134 16.50 20.76 -13.54
CA MET A 134 15.47 21.51 -14.28
C MET A 134 15.87 22.95 -14.54
N SER A 135 15.47 23.48 -15.70
CA SER A 135 15.52 24.93 -15.95
C SER A 135 14.55 25.67 -15.01
N PRO A 136 14.73 27.00 -14.81
CA PRO A 136 13.74 27.80 -14.09
C PRO A 136 12.32 27.64 -14.65
N GLU A 137 12.15 27.66 -15.97
CA GLU A 137 10.88 27.53 -16.67
C GLU A 137 10.23 26.15 -16.40
N GLU A 138 11.02 25.08 -16.44
CA GLU A 138 10.56 23.72 -16.14
C GLU A 138 10.07 23.60 -14.69
N ARG A 139 10.77 24.22 -13.73
CA ARG A 139 10.35 24.26 -12.32
C ARG A 139 9.07 25.06 -12.11
N HIS A 140 8.89 26.18 -12.81
CA HIS A 140 7.64 26.94 -12.78
C HIS A 140 6.47 26.11 -13.30
N ALA A 141 6.64 25.46 -14.46
CA ALA A 141 5.61 24.58 -15.03
C ALA A 141 5.31 23.39 -14.10
N PHE A 142 6.32 22.85 -13.42
CA PHE A 142 6.13 21.81 -12.39
C PHE A 142 5.28 22.31 -11.21
N ALA A 143 5.58 23.49 -10.68
CA ALA A 143 4.83 24.09 -9.59
C ALA A 143 3.35 24.34 -9.96
N GLU A 144 3.07 24.80 -11.18
CA GLU A 144 1.71 24.96 -11.67
C GLU A 144 0.94 23.64 -11.74
N ARG A 145 1.56 22.57 -12.25
CA ARG A 145 0.94 21.23 -12.29
C ARG A 145 0.68 20.69 -10.89
N LEU A 146 1.58 20.94 -9.95
CA LEU A 146 1.43 20.56 -8.55
C LEU A 146 0.24 21.28 -7.90
N LEU A 147 0.12 22.59 -8.12
CA LEU A 147 -1.01 23.40 -7.63
C LEU A 147 -2.35 22.91 -8.20
N GLN A 148 -2.41 22.65 -9.50
CA GLN A 148 -3.61 22.08 -10.13
C GLN A 148 -3.97 20.70 -9.57
N GLY A 149 -2.96 19.89 -9.25
CA GLY A 149 -3.13 18.61 -8.58
C GLY A 149 -3.79 18.75 -7.20
N ALA A 150 -3.29 19.67 -6.38
CA ALA A 150 -3.84 19.96 -5.06
C ALA A 150 -5.30 20.44 -5.14
N GLN A 151 -5.59 21.39 -6.03
CA GLN A 151 -6.96 21.90 -6.23
C GLN A 151 -7.95 20.81 -6.69
N ARG A 152 -7.50 19.84 -7.51
CA ARG A 152 -8.34 18.71 -7.90
C ARG A 152 -8.63 17.77 -6.73
N PHE A 153 -7.69 17.62 -5.80
CA PHE A 153 -7.90 16.81 -4.60
C PHE A 153 -8.92 17.47 -3.67
N ASP A 154 -8.77 18.76 -3.39
CA ASP A 154 -9.70 19.51 -2.53
C ASP A 154 -11.14 19.44 -3.04
N LYS A 155 -11.35 19.66 -4.34
CA LYS A 155 -12.68 19.54 -4.98
C LYS A 155 -13.30 18.15 -4.85
N ARG A 156 -12.48 17.09 -4.82
CA ARG A 156 -12.98 15.71 -4.65
C ARG A 156 -13.43 15.46 -3.22
N VAL A 157 -12.71 16.00 -2.25
CA VAL A 157 -13.08 15.90 -0.83
C VAL A 157 -14.40 16.61 -0.59
N GLU A 158 -14.53 17.85 -1.09
CA GLU A 158 -15.77 18.63 -1.00
C GLU A 158 -16.97 17.90 -1.65
N HIS A 159 -16.78 17.31 -2.83
CA HIS A 159 -17.85 16.55 -3.50
C HIS A 159 -18.29 15.28 -2.73
N ASP A 160 -17.39 14.65 -1.97
CA ASP A 160 -17.72 13.45 -1.20
C ASP A 160 -18.45 13.81 0.11
N ASP A 161 -18.11 14.96 0.71
CA ASP A 161 -18.84 15.53 1.86
C ASP A 161 -20.28 15.94 1.49
N ASP A 162 -20.48 16.46 0.27
CA ASP A 162 -21.79 16.83 -0.25
C ASP A 162 -22.63 15.65 -0.78
N ARG A 163 -22.06 14.44 -0.80
CA ARG A 163 -22.75 13.26 -1.33
C ARG A 163 -23.82 12.80 -0.33
N PRO A 164 -25.11 12.80 -0.70
CA PRO A 164 -26.17 12.34 0.21
C PRO A 164 -25.94 10.87 0.56
N ALA A 165 -26.09 10.56 1.86
CA ALA A 165 -25.94 9.20 2.36
C ALA A 165 -26.84 8.24 1.57
N LYS A 166 -26.23 7.16 1.05
CA LYS A 166 -26.93 6.18 0.24
C LYS A 166 -28.03 5.51 1.11
N PRO A 167 -29.28 5.42 0.65
CA PRO A 167 -30.38 4.84 1.40
C PRO A 167 -30.20 3.34 1.65
#